data_AF-A0A2G6J6X3-F1
#
_entry.id   AF-A0A2G6J6X3-F1
#
_cell.length_a   1.000
_cell.length_b   1.000
_cell.length_c   1.000
_cell.angle_alpha   90.00
_cell.angle_beta   90.00
_cell.angle_gamma   90.00
#
_symmetry.space_group_name_H-M   'P 1'
#
loop_
_entity.id
_entity.type
_entity.pdbx_description
1 polymer ?
#
loop_
_entity_poly.entity_id
_entity_poly.type
_entity_poly.pdbx_seq_one_letter_code
_entity_poly.pdbx_strand_id
1 'polypeptide(L)' 'MSWAWIIGAVVVVMALSAVWQVLARFVFAFTLAAGVLLIAHFRENPGEAMAGLAALGGLTLLRRPLTKLIGGIV' A
#
# COMPACT_ATOMS: atom_id res chain seq x y z
N MET A 1 -0.48 13.30 -33.22
CA MET A 1 -1.25 12.82 -32.04
C MET A 1 -2.31 13.88 -31.73
N SER A 2 -3.60 13.56 -31.76
CA SER A 2 -4.64 14.55 -31.46
C SER A 2 -4.73 14.80 -29.96
N TRP A 3 -5.06 16.04 -29.58
CA TRP A 3 -5.26 16.44 -28.18
C TRP A 3 -6.26 15.54 -27.42
N ALA A 4 -7.23 14.95 -28.13
CA ALA A 4 -8.20 14.03 -27.58
C ALA A 4 -7.56 12.79 -26.91
N TRP A 5 -6.49 12.23 -27.48
CA TRP A 5 -5.80 11.08 -26.89
C TRP A 5 -5.04 11.45 -25.61
N ILE A 6 -4.43 12.63 -25.57
CA ILE A 6 -3.73 13.13 -24.39
C ILE A 6 -4.73 13.36 -23.24
N ILE A 7 -5.86 14.01 -23.55
CA ILE A 7 -6.93 14.25 -22.57
C ILE A 7 -7.49 12.92 -22.06
N GLY A 8 -7.75 11.96 -22.96
CA GLY A 8 -8.21 10.62 -22.58
C GLY A 8 -7.25 9.89 -21.65
N ALA A 9 -5.94 9.93 -21.94
CA ALA A 9 -4.92 9.31 -21.09
C ALA A 9 -4.86 9.93 -19.69
N VAL A 10 -4.94 11.27 -19.59
CA VAL A 10 -4.96 11.97 -18.29
C VAL A 10 -6.18 11.58 -17.46
N VAL A 11 -7.36 11.52 -18.07
CA VAL A 11 -8.59 11.10 -17.36
C VAL A 11 -8.45 9.67 -16.85
N VAL A 12 -7.90 8.76 -17.66
CA VAL A 12 -7.67 7.36 -17.26
C VAL A 12 -6.69 7.29 -16.08
N VAL A 13 -5.57 8.01 -16.13
CA VAL A 13 -4.59 8.04 -15.03
C VAL A 13 -5.22 8.60 -13.75
N MET A 14 -6.04 9.66 -13.86
CA MET A 14 -6.73 10.23 -12.70
C MET A 14 -7.74 9.26 -12.10
N ALA A 15 -8.51 8.56 -12.93
CA ALA A 15 -9.45 7.53 -12.48
C ALA A 15 -8.73 6.38 -11.77
N LEU A 16 -7.63 5.87 -12.36
CA LEU A 16 -6.80 4.84 -11.76
C LEU A 16 -6.19 5.30 -10.42
N SER A 17 -5.74 6.55 -10.35
CA SER A 17 -5.21 7.15 -9.12
C SER A 17 -6.27 7.21 -8.01
N ALA A 18 -7.50 7.60 -8.35
CA ALA A 18 -8.61 7.62 -7.39
C ALA A 18 -8.92 6.21 -6.85
N VAL A 19 -9.01 5.21 -7.74
CA VAL A 19 -9.22 3.81 -7.35
C VAL A 19 -8.07 3.32 -6.47
N TRP A 20 -6.83 3.66 -6.83
CA TRP A 20 -5.64 3.29 -6.06
C TRP A 20 -5.64 3.90 -4.65
N GLN A 21 -6.07 5.16 -4.50
CA GLN A 21 -6.17 5.80 -3.18
C GLN A 21 -7.19 5.10 -2.28
N VAL A 22 -8.33 4.71 -2.84
CA VAL A 22 -9.36 3.94 -2.12
C VAL A 22 -8.82 2.58 -1.71
N LEU A 23 -8.19 1.86 -2.64
CA LEU A 23 -7.60 0.55 -2.37
C LEU A 23 -6.49 0.65 -1.30
N ALA A 24 -5.62 1.65 -1.41
CA ALA A 24 -4.56 1.91 -0.44
C ALA A 24 -5.11 2.18 0.97
N ARG A 25 -6.28 2.83 1.06
CA ARG A 25 -6.96 3.08 2.34
C ARG A 25 -7.56 1.81 2.93
N PHE A 26 -8.14 0.93 2.11
CA PHE A 26 -8.59 -0.39 2.55
C PHE A 26 -7.43 -1.28 2.99
N VAL A 27 -6.33 -1.31 2.22
CA VAL A 27 -5.12 -2.04 2.59
C VAL A 27 -4.56 -1.52 3.91
N PHE A 28 -4.55 -0.21 4.13
CA PHE A 28 -4.12 0.36 5.41
C PHE A 28 -5.01 -0.09 6.58
N ALA A 29 -6.34 -0.02 6.41
CA ALA A 29 -7.28 -0.50 7.42
C ALA A 29 -7.09 -2.00 7.71
N PHE A 30 -6.88 -2.81 6.67
CA PHE A 30 -6.56 -4.23 6.82
C PHE A 30 -5.26 -4.46 7.57
N THR A 31 -4.19 -3.74 7.24
CA THR A 31 -2.90 -3.88 7.94
C THR A 31 -3.01 -3.50 9.42
N LEU A 32 -3.83 -2.51 9.76
CA LEU A 32 -4.12 -2.17 11.16
C LEU A 32 -4.88 -3.29 11.86
N ALA A 33 -5.97 -3.79 11.25
CA ALA A 33 -6.76 -4.87 11.82
C ALA A 33 -5.92 -6.15 12.00
N ALA A 34 -5.12 -6.51 11.00
CA ALA A 34 -4.19 -7.64 11.07
C ALA A 34 -3.12 -7.43 12.15
N GLY A 35 -2.56 -6.23 12.26
CA GLY A 35 -1.61 -5.89 13.32
C GLY A 35 -2.20 -6.05 14.73
N VAL A 36 -3.41 -5.55 14.94
CA VAL A 36 -4.14 -5.73 16.22
C VAL A 36 -4.40 -7.20 16.52
N LEU A 37 -4.85 -7.96 15.53
CA LEU A 37 -5.08 -9.39 15.67
C LEU A 37 -3.80 -10.15 16.01
N LEU A 38 -2.69 -9.82 15.35
CA LEU A 38 -1.39 -10.40 15.65
C LEU A 38 -0.91 -10.06 17.06
N ILE A 39 -1.08 -8.81 17.50
CA ILE A 39 -0.76 -8.40 18.88
C ILE A 39 -1.60 -9.19 19.91
N ALA A 40 -2.86 -9.48 19.60
CA ALA A 40 -3.66 -10.36 20.46
C ALA A 40 -3.14 -11.80 20.45
N HIS A 41 -2.71 -12.30 19.28
CA HIS A 41 -2.17 -13.65 19.09
C HIS A 41 -0.74 -13.85 19.63
N PHE A 42 -0.02 -12.77 19.95
CA PHE A 42 1.31 -12.83 20.59
C PHE A 42 1.35 -13.68 21.86
N ARG A 43 0.20 -13.80 22.56
CA ARG A 43 0.08 -14.60 23.78
C ARG A 43 0.12 -16.10 23.53
N GLU A 44 -0.30 -16.55 22.35
CA GLU A 44 -0.38 -17.96 21.99
C GLU A 44 0.89 -18.40 21.25
N ASN A 45 1.31 -17.64 20.24
CA ASN A 45 2.51 -17.94 19.45
C ASN A 45 3.30 -16.65 19.10
N PRO A 46 4.28 -16.25 19.92
CA PRO A 46 5.01 -14.99 19.72
C PRO A 46 5.90 -15.00 18.47
N GLY A 47 6.37 -16.17 18.02
CA GLY A 47 7.22 -16.30 16.83
C GLY A 47 6.48 -15.98 15.53
N GLU A 48 5.31 -16.57 15.33
CA GLU A 48 4.46 -16.33 14.16
C GLU A 48 3.92 -14.89 14.14
N ALA A 49 3.57 -14.37 15.32
CA ALA A 49 3.12 -13.00 15.48
C ALA A 49 4.25 -11.97 15.22
N MET A 50 5.51 -12.24 15.62
CA MET A 50 6.64 -11.41 15.21
C MET A 50 6.89 -11.46 13.70
N ALA A 51 6.83 -12.65 13.09
CA ALA A 51 7.05 -12.80 11.66
C ALA A 51 5.99 -12.06 10.83
N GLY A 52 4.71 -12.16 11.22
CA GLY A 52 3.65 -11.43 10.53
C GLY A 52 3.66 -9.93 10.79
N LEU A 53 4.03 -9.46 11.99
CA LEU A 53 4.26 -8.03 12.24
C LEU A 53 5.46 -7.51 11.44
N ALA A 54 6.53 -8.30 11.30
CA ALA A 54 7.68 -7.95 10.48
C ALA A 54 7.31 -7.92 8.99
N ALA A 55 6.45 -8.82 8.50
CA ALA A 55 5.95 -8.78 7.13
C ALA A 55 5.06 -7.53 6.89
N LEU A 56 4.15 -7.22 7.82
CA LEU A 56 3.30 -6.02 7.76
C LEU A 56 4.11 -4.71 7.88
N GLY A 57 5.06 -4.68 8.81
CA GLY A 57 5.99 -3.56 9.04
C GLY A 57 6.97 -3.37 7.88
N GLY A 58 7.50 -4.46 7.33
CA GLY A 58 8.39 -4.45 6.16
C GLY A 58 7.71 -3.87 4.93
N LEU A 59 6.47 -4.29 4.65
CA LEU A 59 5.69 -3.77 3.52
C LEU A 59 5.39 -2.27 3.66
N THR A 60 5.12 -1.80 4.88
CA THR A 60 4.81 -0.39 5.16
C THR A 60 6.07 0.49 5.16
N LEU A 61 7.20 -0.02 5.63
CA LEU A 61 8.50 0.68 5.61
C LEU A 61 9.09 0.75 4.18
N LEU A 62 8.94 -0.29 3.36
CA LEU A 62 9.38 -0.27 1.95
C LEU A 62 8.55 0.66 1.06
N ARG A 63 7.34 1.03 1.49
CA ARG A 63 6.44 1.90 0.70
C ARG A 63 7.07 3.27 0.40
N ARG A 64 7.81 3.86 1.36
CA ARG A 64 8.47 5.18 1.23
C ARG A 64 9.68 5.17 0.29
N PRO A 65 10.67 4.26 0.41
CA PRO A 65 11.76 4.19 -0.54
C PRO A 65 11.27 3.82 -1.93
N LEU A 66 10.28 2.93 -2.09
CA LEU A 66 9.71 2.61 -3.41
C LEU A 66 9.08 3.83 -4.09
N THR A 67 8.32 4.66 -3.36
CA THR A 67 7.78 5.91 -3.93
C THR A 67 8.86 6.93 -4.26
N LYS A 68 9.94 7.03 -3.46
CA LYS A 68 11.11 7.87 -3.79
C LYS A 68 11.88 7.36 -5.01
N LEU A 69 12.03 6.05 -5.16
CA LEU A 69 12.80 5.44 -6.24
C LEU A 69 12.04 5.55 -7.56
N ILE A 70 10.72 5.36 -7.54
CA ILE A 70 9.86 5.58 -8.71
C ILE A 70 9.75 7.08 -9.03
N GLY A 71 9.61 7.94 -8.02
CA GLY A 71 9.51 9.39 -8.20
C GLY A 71 10.82 10.09 -8.56
N GLY A 72 11.97 9.47 -8.28
CA GLY A 72 13.30 9.97 -8.68
C GLY A 72 13.78 9.46 -10.04
N ILE A 73 13.02 8.55 -10.67
CA ILE A 73 13.27 8.07 -12.05
C ILE A 73 12.53 8.94 -13.10
N VAL A 74 11.59 9.78 -12.66
CA VAL A 74 10.87 10.77 -13.52
C VAL A 74 11.58 12.12 -13.50
#